data_AF-A0A5N6ZFC1-F1
#
_entry.id   AF-A0A5N6ZFC1-F1
#
_cell.length_a   1.000
_cell.length_b   1.000
_cell.length_c   1.000
_cell.angle_alpha   90.00
_cell.angle_beta   90.00
_cell.angle_gamma   90.00
#
_symmetry.space_group_name_H-M   'P 1'
#
loop_
_entity.id
_entity.type
_entity.pdbx_description
1 polymer ?
#
loop_
_entity_poly.entity_id
_entity_poly.type
_entity_poly.pdbx_seq_one_letter_code
_entity_poly.pdbx_strand_id
1 'polypeptide(L)'
;METFLSYGVTYIVTNSTSIATLVAAIYGIFIKRSTRRLSVRAVLLCQSPQSTLTKSDINEFLCGVYREDSCDWLCTQSSVDRNYRGPAREAFHIDLEHESMLHEDSLRELPIRDICSKLVGVHTFKGRGFWIVPEQAAEDLDEVDRLFGTCLILMHLRELYKNVGDDERTPDKHISHVIQRFVDEFGMYAEYLSKENVIDTLEVIQDAELEKMVKVLTKHMKRDRIKSRR
;
A
#
# COMPACT_ATOMS: atom_id res chain seq x y z
N MET A 1 -47.38 11.74 -10.88
CA MET A 1 -46.53 10.54 -10.71
C MET A 1 -45.12 11.03 -10.96
N GLU A 2 -44.41 11.37 -9.88
CA GLU A 2 -43.03 11.87 -9.94
C GLU A 2 -42.16 10.85 -9.24
N THR A 3 -41.36 10.14 -10.02
CA THR A 3 -40.39 9.15 -9.54
C THR A 3 -39.05 9.84 -9.32
N PHE A 4 -38.72 10.11 -8.05
CA PHE A 4 -37.34 10.31 -7.64
C PHE A 4 -36.71 8.92 -7.43
N LEU A 5 -35.82 8.53 -8.34
CA LEU A 5 -34.92 7.38 -8.19
C LEU A 5 -33.79 7.76 -7.24
N SER A 6 -34.08 7.69 -5.94
CA SER A 6 -33.07 7.37 -4.93
C SER A 6 -33.14 5.86 -4.75
N TYR A 7 -32.00 5.16 -4.73
CA TYR A 7 -31.91 3.72 -4.44
C TYR A 7 -32.54 3.45 -3.06
N GLY A 8 -33.85 3.21 -3.06
CA GLY A 8 -34.68 3.11 -1.87
C GLY A 8 -34.89 1.65 -1.51
N VAL A 9 -34.40 1.26 -0.34
CA VAL A 9 -34.78 0.01 0.31
C VAL A 9 -36.28 0.09 0.67
N THR A 10 -37.09 -0.78 0.09
CA THR A 10 -38.54 -0.85 0.38
C THR A 10 -38.76 -1.71 1.63
N TYR A 11 -39.13 -1.10 2.76
CA TYR A 11 -39.50 -1.82 3.97
C TYR A 11 -41.00 -2.10 4.01
N ILE A 12 -41.40 -3.39 3.98
CA ILE A 12 -42.78 -3.82 4.19
C ILE A 12 -42.96 -4.05 5.70
N VAL A 13 -43.64 -3.12 6.37
CA VAL A 13 -43.93 -3.21 7.81
C VAL A 13 -45.26 -3.93 8.03
N THR A 14 -45.22 -5.17 8.52
CA THR A 14 -46.39 -5.91 8.99
C THR A 14 -46.53 -5.79 10.51
N ASN A 15 -47.41 -4.88 10.96
CA ASN A 15 -48.12 -4.84 12.26
C ASN A 15 -47.40 -5.28 13.56
N SER A 16 -46.14 -4.89 13.78
CA SER A 16 -45.58 -4.76 15.14
C SER A 16 -44.58 -3.60 15.20
N THR A 17 -45.09 -2.40 15.48
CA THR A 17 -44.41 -1.10 15.28
C THR A 17 -43.17 -0.87 16.13
N SER A 18 -42.93 -1.63 17.21
CA SER A 18 -41.71 -1.47 18.02
C SER A 18 -40.57 -2.39 17.55
N ILE A 19 -40.87 -3.65 17.24
CA ILE A 19 -39.87 -4.64 16.80
C ILE A 19 -39.44 -4.35 15.37
N ALA A 20 -40.37 -4.01 14.48
CA ALA A 20 -40.03 -3.65 13.10
C ALA A 20 -39.11 -2.42 13.03
N THR A 21 -39.33 -1.42 13.89
CA THR A 21 -38.51 -0.21 13.95
C THR A 21 -37.17 -0.47 14.62
N LEU A 22 -37.11 -1.33 15.65
CA LEU A 22 -35.85 -1.77 16.24
C LEU A 22 -35.02 -2.57 15.24
N VAL A 23 -35.64 -3.50 14.51
CA VAL A 23 -35.00 -4.29 13.45
C VAL A 23 -34.55 -3.37 12.33
N ALA A 24 -35.37 -2.43 11.86
CA ALA A 24 -34.97 -1.47 10.83
C ALA A 24 -33.86 -0.52 11.30
N ALA A 25 -33.83 -0.14 12.58
CA ALA A 25 -32.76 0.67 13.16
C ALA A 25 -31.45 -0.14 13.28
N ILE A 26 -31.53 -1.39 13.74
CA ILE A 26 -30.40 -2.32 13.82
C ILE A 26 -29.86 -2.58 12.40
N TYR A 27 -30.72 -2.92 11.44
CA TYR A 27 -30.33 -3.07 10.04
C TYR A 27 -29.81 -1.76 9.44
N GLY A 28 -30.39 -0.61 9.76
CA GLY A 28 -29.89 0.70 9.32
C GLY A 28 -28.49 0.99 9.83
N ILE A 29 -28.18 0.58 11.07
CA ILE A 29 -26.83 0.67 11.66
C ILE A 29 -25.87 -0.32 10.99
N PHE A 30 -26.30 -1.55 10.69
CA PHE A 30 -25.48 -2.56 10.02
C PHE A 30 -25.30 -2.33 8.51
N ILE A 31 -26.26 -1.71 7.84
CA ILE A 31 -26.21 -1.32 6.42
C ILE A 31 -25.40 -0.04 6.24
N LYS A 32 -25.27 0.79 7.27
CA LYS A 32 -24.32 1.91 7.32
C LYS A 32 -22.89 1.41 7.53
N ARG A 33 -22.49 0.37 6.80
CA ARG A 33 -21.07 0.08 6.50
C ARG A 33 -20.47 1.37 5.95
N SER A 34 -19.23 1.65 6.34
CA SER A 34 -18.61 2.92 6.00
C SER A 34 -18.69 3.14 4.48
N THR A 35 -19.23 4.29 4.06
CA THR A 35 -19.20 4.71 2.66
C THR A 35 -17.80 5.20 2.26
N ARG A 36 -16.80 4.97 3.11
CA ARG A 36 -15.43 5.39 2.86
C ARG A 36 -14.90 4.54 1.71
N ARG A 37 -14.46 5.22 0.66
CA ARG A 37 -13.74 4.58 -0.43
C ARG A 37 -12.46 3.95 0.10
N LEU A 38 -12.01 2.91 -0.57
CA LEU A 38 -10.72 2.31 -0.28
C LEU A 38 -9.64 3.37 -0.51
N SER A 39 -8.88 3.68 0.53
CA SER A 39 -7.80 4.67 0.48
C SER A 39 -6.53 4.09 1.08
N VAL A 40 -5.37 4.41 0.49
CA VAL A 40 -4.05 4.01 0.98
C VAL A 40 -3.12 5.23 1.02
N ARG A 41 -2.24 5.27 2.01
CA ARG A 41 -1.25 6.33 2.19
C ARG A 41 0.13 5.91 1.68
N ALA A 42 0.71 6.73 0.81
CA ALA A 42 2.02 6.48 0.23
C ALA A 42 2.89 7.74 0.26
N VAL A 43 4.19 7.54 0.08
CA VAL A 43 5.19 8.60 0.06
C VAL A 43 6.04 8.46 -1.21
N LEU A 44 6.19 9.55 -1.96
CA LEU A 44 7.14 9.62 -3.06
C LEU A 44 8.46 10.16 -2.52
N LEU A 45 9.49 9.33 -2.58
CA LEU A 45 10.86 9.68 -2.22
C LEU A 45 11.58 10.22 -3.46
N CYS A 46 11.66 11.53 -3.57
CA CYS A 46 12.31 12.18 -4.71
C CYS A 46 13.83 12.18 -4.56
N GLN A 47 14.52 11.72 -5.60
CA GLN A 47 15.99 11.73 -5.67
C GLN A 47 16.53 13.04 -6.26
N SER A 48 15.66 13.87 -6.86
CA SER A 48 16.02 15.14 -7.49
C SER A 48 15.60 16.33 -6.61
N PRO A 49 16.45 17.37 -6.42
CA PRO A 49 16.12 18.53 -5.60
C PRO A 49 15.12 19.49 -6.28
N GLN A 50 14.33 20.22 -5.48
CA GLN A 50 13.51 21.38 -5.88
C GLN A 50 12.35 21.07 -6.82
N SER A 51 11.63 19.98 -6.61
CA SER A 51 10.47 19.65 -7.44
C SER A 51 9.17 19.91 -6.70
N THR A 52 8.13 20.34 -7.41
CA THR A 52 6.76 20.28 -6.90
C THR A 52 6.00 19.35 -7.82
N LEU A 53 5.52 18.22 -7.28
CA LEU A 53 4.52 17.38 -7.93
C LEU A 53 3.16 17.87 -7.46
N THR A 54 2.30 18.20 -8.42
CA THR A 54 0.89 18.52 -8.13
C THR A 54 0.08 17.23 -8.07
N LYS A 55 -1.11 17.29 -7.45
CA LYS A 55 -2.11 16.22 -7.51
C LYS A 55 -2.39 15.74 -8.94
N SER A 56 -2.46 16.68 -9.90
CA SER A 56 -2.69 16.36 -11.32
C SER A 56 -1.50 15.60 -11.93
N ASP A 57 -0.27 15.94 -11.55
CA ASP A 57 0.92 15.23 -12.00
C ASP A 57 0.94 13.78 -11.49
N ILE A 58 0.52 13.57 -10.24
CA ILE A 58 0.44 12.23 -9.64
C ILE A 58 -0.63 11.40 -10.35
N ASN A 59 -1.81 11.97 -10.65
CA ASN A 59 -2.85 11.28 -11.40
C ASN A 59 -2.40 10.94 -12.83
N GLU A 60 -1.73 11.88 -13.52
CA GLU A 60 -1.16 11.62 -14.85
C GLU A 60 -0.12 10.49 -14.80
N PHE A 61 0.73 10.49 -13.78
CA PHE A 61 1.68 9.40 -13.53
C PHE A 61 0.95 8.06 -13.32
N LEU A 62 -0.05 8.00 -12.43
CA LEU A 62 -0.80 6.77 -12.14
C LEU A 62 -1.43 6.20 -13.42
N CYS A 63 -2.12 7.03 -14.21
CA CYS A 63 -2.64 6.62 -15.51
C CYS A 63 -1.53 6.09 -16.44
N GLY A 64 -0.36 6.73 -16.44
CA GLY A 64 0.80 6.30 -17.22
C GLY A 64 1.34 4.92 -16.82
N VAL A 65 1.31 4.58 -15.53
CA VAL A 65 1.75 3.26 -15.05
C VAL A 65 0.73 2.17 -15.40
N TYR A 66 -0.56 2.50 -15.40
CA TYR A 66 -1.63 1.60 -15.81
C TYR A 66 -1.71 1.41 -17.34
N ARG A 67 -1.18 2.34 -18.13
CA ARG A 67 -1.12 2.27 -19.61
C ARG A 67 -2.50 2.05 -20.25
N GLU A 68 -2.74 0.87 -20.83
CA GLU A 68 -3.99 0.49 -21.49
C GLU A 68 -5.04 -0.01 -20.49
N ASP A 69 -4.63 -0.35 -19.26
CA ASP A 69 -5.54 -0.74 -18.18
C ASP A 69 -6.27 0.50 -17.63
N SER A 70 -7.50 0.33 -17.14
CA SER A 70 -8.20 1.41 -16.43
C SER A 70 -7.49 1.71 -15.12
N CYS A 71 -7.14 2.99 -14.91
CA CYS A 71 -6.59 3.45 -13.65
C CYS A 71 -7.75 3.84 -12.72
N ASP A 72 -8.13 2.92 -11.83
CA ASP A 72 -9.22 3.13 -10.89
C ASP A 72 -8.76 3.84 -9.60
N TRP A 73 -7.54 4.41 -9.60
CA TRP A 73 -6.91 5.05 -8.45
C TRP A 73 -6.65 6.51 -8.72
N LEU A 74 -7.02 7.35 -7.77
CA LEU A 74 -6.88 8.79 -7.83
C LEU A 74 -6.11 9.28 -6.62
N CYS A 75 -5.10 10.12 -6.83
CA CYS A 75 -4.57 10.94 -5.77
C CYS A 75 -5.65 11.92 -5.34
N THR A 76 -5.99 11.96 -4.04
CA THR A 76 -6.97 12.86 -3.43
C THR A 76 -6.29 14.00 -2.68
N GLN A 77 -5.19 13.70 -2.00
CA GLN A 77 -4.37 14.63 -1.22
C GLN A 77 -2.89 14.45 -1.55
N SER A 78 -2.15 15.57 -1.51
CA SER A 78 -0.71 15.59 -1.69
C SER A 78 -0.12 16.69 -0.81
N SER A 79 0.92 16.38 -0.04
CA SER A 79 1.65 17.34 0.78
C SER A 79 3.15 17.10 0.70
N VAL A 80 3.94 18.15 0.89
CA VAL A 80 5.41 18.08 0.74
C VAL A 80 6.06 18.18 2.11
N ASP A 81 6.86 17.19 2.46
CA ASP A 81 7.79 17.25 3.58
C ASP A 81 9.20 17.55 3.07
N ARG A 82 9.65 18.78 3.31
CA ARG A 82 11.00 19.25 2.94
C ARG A 82 12.06 18.92 3.99
N ASN A 83 11.65 18.45 5.17
CA ASN A 83 12.53 18.08 6.27
C ASN A 83 12.43 16.57 6.57
N TYR A 84 12.16 15.79 5.54
CA TYR A 84 11.92 14.37 5.66
C TYR A 84 13.13 13.65 6.28
N ARG A 85 12.90 12.95 7.39
CA ARG A 85 13.93 12.17 8.07
C ARG A 85 14.05 10.77 7.44
N GLY A 86 14.58 10.70 6.23
CA GLY A 86 14.80 9.45 5.52
C GLY A 86 15.87 9.55 4.43
N PRO A 87 15.96 8.57 3.51
CA PRO A 87 17.03 8.50 2.52
C PRO A 87 16.91 9.55 1.40
N ALA A 88 15.76 10.25 1.32
CA ALA A 88 15.49 11.28 0.32
C ALA A 88 15.60 12.70 0.90
N ARG A 89 15.87 13.68 0.03
CA ARG A 89 15.94 15.11 0.42
C ARG A 89 14.56 15.74 0.61
N GLU A 90 13.57 15.28 -0.15
CA GLU A 90 12.18 15.73 -0.10
C GLU A 90 11.29 14.49 -0.22
N ALA A 91 10.16 14.50 0.49
CA ALA A 91 9.14 13.46 0.43
C ALA A 91 7.78 14.07 0.12
N PHE A 92 7.00 13.43 -0.75
CA PHE A 92 5.62 13.82 -1.01
C PHE A 92 4.69 12.79 -0.39
N HIS A 93 3.97 13.16 0.65
CA HIS A 93 2.92 12.32 1.21
C HIS A 93 1.69 12.45 0.33
N ILE A 94 1.14 11.31 -0.08
CA ILE A 94 0.01 11.23 -0.99
C ILE A 94 -1.02 10.25 -0.44
N ASP A 95 -2.29 10.62 -0.65
CA ASP A 95 -3.42 9.74 -0.39
C ASP A 95 -3.97 9.29 -1.73
N LEU A 96 -4.06 7.97 -1.91
CA LEU A 96 -4.62 7.34 -3.10
C LEU A 96 -5.96 6.72 -2.74
N GLU A 97 -7.00 7.09 -3.47
CA GLU A 97 -8.36 6.59 -3.28
C GLU A 97 -8.82 5.83 -4.51
N HIS A 98 -9.44 4.68 -4.31
CA HIS A 98 -10.04 3.87 -5.36
C HIS A 98 -11.42 4.41 -5.73
N GLU A 99 -11.73 4.49 -7.02
CA GLU A 99 -12.96 5.11 -7.53
C GLU A 99 -14.26 4.44 -7.04
N SER A 100 -14.28 3.11 -6.95
CA SER A 100 -15.48 2.30 -6.74
C SER A 100 -15.39 1.35 -5.53
N MET A 101 -14.20 0.93 -5.11
CA MET A 101 -14.03 -0.02 -4.01
C MET A 101 -14.27 0.66 -2.65
N LEU A 102 -14.93 -0.05 -1.73
CA LEU A 102 -15.14 0.41 -0.36
C LEU A 102 -14.04 -0.12 0.57
N HIS A 103 -13.74 0.65 1.62
CA HIS A 103 -12.70 0.30 2.59
C HIS A 103 -12.99 -1.03 3.33
N GLU A 104 -14.27 -1.34 3.57
CA GLU A 104 -14.71 -2.56 4.27
C GLU A 104 -15.05 -3.73 3.32
N ASP A 105 -14.71 -3.63 2.03
CA ASP A 105 -14.99 -4.70 1.08
C ASP A 105 -14.11 -5.92 1.35
N SER A 106 -14.69 -7.12 1.32
CA SER A 106 -13.95 -8.39 1.48
C SER A 106 -12.90 -8.64 0.40
N LEU A 107 -13.03 -7.99 -0.76
CA LEU A 107 -12.10 -8.11 -1.88
C LEU A 107 -11.14 -6.93 -2.00
N ARG A 108 -11.07 -6.05 -0.99
CA ARG A 108 -10.20 -4.86 -0.98
C ARG A 108 -8.72 -5.16 -1.22
N GLU A 109 -8.29 -6.37 -0.90
CA GLU A 109 -6.90 -6.81 -1.09
C GLU A 109 -6.49 -6.90 -2.57
N LEU A 110 -7.44 -7.22 -3.46
CA LEU A 110 -7.16 -7.37 -4.90
C LEU A 110 -6.64 -6.07 -5.53
N PRO A 111 -7.37 -4.93 -5.46
CA PRO A 111 -6.87 -3.69 -6.02
C PRO A 111 -5.62 -3.16 -5.28
N ILE A 112 -5.45 -3.44 -3.98
CA ILE A 112 -4.23 -3.08 -3.23
C ILE A 112 -3.02 -3.80 -3.82
N ARG A 113 -3.13 -5.10 -4.09
CA ARG A 113 -2.03 -5.88 -4.67
C ARG A 113 -1.71 -5.43 -6.10
N ASP A 114 -2.74 -5.13 -6.88
CA ASP A 114 -2.58 -4.63 -8.24
C ASP A 114 -1.79 -3.31 -8.22
N ILE A 115 -2.23 -2.30 -7.45
CA ILE A 115 -1.50 -1.03 -7.39
C ILE A 115 -0.08 -1.20 -6.85
N CYS A 116 0.14 -2.04 -5.83
CA CYS A 116 1.49 -2.32 -5.33
C CYS A 116 2.43 -2.87 -6.41
N SER A 117 1.92 -3.72 -7.31
CA SER A 117 2.71 -4.27 -8.42
C SER A 117 3.08 -3.22 -9.48
N LYS A 118 2.28 -2.16 -9.59
CA LYS A 118 2.47 -1.04 -10.51
C LYS A 118 3.42 0.02 -9.92
N LEU A 119 3.33 0.27 -8.61
CA LEU A 119 4.14 1.30 -7.91
C LEU A 119 5.56 0.86 -7.56
N VAL A 120 5.91 -0.42 -7.73
CA VAL A 120 7.23 -0.96 -7.39
C VAL A 120 8.35 -0.42 -8.29
N GLY A 121 9.56 -0.31 -7.75
CA GLY A 121 10.76 0.11 -8.49
C GLY A 121 10.98 1.63 -8.55
N VAL A 122 11.97 2.02 -9.37
CA VAL A 122 12.30 3.44 -9.63
C VAL A 122 11.46 3.95 -10.78
N HIS A 123 10.68 4.99 -10.52
CA HIS A 123 9.87 5.65 -11.54
C HIS A 123 10.58 6.89 -12.07
N THR A 124 10.47 7.10 -13.39
CA THR A 124 10.90 8.35 -14.02
C THR A 124 9.70 9.04 -14.66
N PHE A 125 9.35 10.23 -14.17
CA PHE A 125 8.22 11.01 -14.70
C PHE A 125 8.59 12.49 -14.79
N LYS A 126 8.32 13.11 -15.94
CA LYS A 126 8.69 14.51 -16.25
C LYS A 126 10.16 14.84 -15.88
N GLY A 127 11.06 13.90 -16.18
CA GLY A 127 12.51 14.02 -15.89
C GLY A 127 12.89 13.81 -14.42
N ARG A 128 11.99 13.30 -13.58
CA ARG A 128 12.19 13.12 -12.13
C ARG A 128 12.24 11.64 -11.78
N GLY A 129 13.31 11.23 -11.10
CA GLY A 129 13.43 9.90 -10.51
C GLY A 129 12.89 9.86 -9.09
N PHE A 130 11.99 8.92 -8.78
CA PHE A 130 11.49 8.70 -7.42
C PHE A 130 11.11 7.24 -7.16
N TRP A 131 11.12 6.88 -5.88
CA TRP A 131 10.54 5.64 -5.38
C TRP A 131 9.21 5.95 -4.71
N ILE A 132 8.30 4.99 -4.75
CA ILE A 132 7.04 5.06 -4.01
C ILE A 132 7.11 4.04 -2.90
N VAL A 133 6.94 4.50 -1.67
CA VAL A 133 7.01 3.68 -0.45
C VAL A 133 5.75 3.92 0.37
N PRO A 134 5.36 3.02 1.28
CA PRO A 134 4.27 3.32 2.18
C PRO A 134 4.66 4.50 3.10
N GLU A 135 3.64 5.14 3.68
CA GLU A 135 3.88 6.01 4.83
C GLU A 135 4.64 5.25 5.93
N GLN A 136 5.41 5.92 6.77
CA GLN A 136 6.10 5.20 7.86
C GLN A 136 5.06 4.63 8.82
N ALA A 137 5.35 3.46 9.39
CA ALA A 137 4.48 2.80 10.35
C ALA A 137 4.38 3.63 11.64
N ALA A 138 3.39 4.52 11.70
CA ALA A 138 2.97 5.21 12.91
C ALA A 138 1.89 4.38 13.65
N GLU A 139 1.64 4.71 14.91
CA GLU A 139 0.68 3.98 15.76
C GLU A 139 -0.78 4.04 15.25
N ASP A 140 -1.08 4.87 14.25
CA ASP A 140 -2.41 5.16 13.71
C ASP A 140 -2.70 4.52 12.33
N LEU A 141 -1.87 3.59 11.85
CA LEU A 141 -2.17 2.86 10.62
C LEU A 141 -3.31 1.86 10.81
N ASP A 142 -4.30 1.91 9.93
CA ASP A 142 -5.37 0.92 9.87
C ASP A 142 -4.90 -0.39 9.21
N GLU A 143 -5.80 -1.37 9.13
CA GLU A 143 -5.49 -2.67 8.53
C GLU A 143 -5.16 -2.57 7.02
N VAL A 144 -5.82 -1.65 6.31
CA VAL A 144 -5.65 -1.43 4.86
C VAL A 144 -4.28 -0.81 4.58
N ASP A 145 -3.89 0.22 5.32
CA ASP A 145 -2.57 0.85 5.20
C ASP A 145 -1.45 -0.14 5.55
N ARG A 146 -1.68 -1.02 6.55
CA ARG A 146 -0.75 -2.10 6.90
C ARG A 146 -0.61 -3.13 5.78
N LEU A 147 -1.72 -3.57 5.18
CA LEU A 147 -1.70 -4.50 4.05
C LEU A 147 -0.99 -3.87 2.84
N PHE A 148 -1.35 -2.64 2.48
CA PHE A 148 -0.71 -1.88 1.40
C PHE A 148 0.80 -1.77 1.62
N GLY A 149 1.23 -1.31 2.80
CA GLY A 149 2.66 -1.15 3.07
C GLY A 149 3.42 -2.47 3.10
N THR A 150 2.84 -3.52 3.69
CA THR A 150 3.46 -4.86 3.67
C THR A 150 3.60 -5.37 2.23
N CYS A 151 2.55 -5.25 1.43
CA CYS A 151 2.55 -5.68 0.04
C CYS A 151 3.57 -4.91 -0.80
N LEU A 152 3.57 -3.57 -0.73
CA LEU A 152 4.47 -2.72 -1.50
C LEU A 152 5.95 -2.98 -1.15
N ILE A 153 6.26 -3.11 0.14
CA ILE A 153 7.63 -3.38 0.60
C ILE A 153 8.12 -4.78 0.16
N LEU A 154 7.26 -5.80 0.22
CA LEU A 154 7.58 -7.13 -0.30
C LEU A 154 7.78 -7.12 -1.82
N MET A 155 6.98 -6.33 -2.56
CA MET A 155 7.17 -6.17 -4.00
C MET A 155 8.50 -5.48 -4.31
N HIS A 156 8.93 -4.45 -3.56
CA HIS A 156 10.24 -3.84 -3.73
C HIS A 156 11.39 -4.82 -3.50
N LEU A 157 11.30 -5.66 -2.47
CA LEU A 157 12.29 -6.72 -2.22
C LEU A 157 12.37 -7.70 -3.40
N ARG A 158 11.20 -8.11 -3.92
CA ARG A 158 11.10 -8.99 -5.10
C ARG A 158 11.71 -8.33 -6.34
N GLU A 159 11.44 -7.05 -6.54
CA GLU A 159 11.91 -6.29 -7.69
C GLU A 159 13.43 -6.08 -7.66
N LEU A 160 13.99 -5.79 -6.48
CA LEU A 160 15.45 -5.74 -6.30
C LEU A 160 16.10 -7.07 -6.65
N TYR A 161 15.52 -8.20 -6.22
CA TYR A 161 16.04 -9.52 -6.57
C TYR A 161 16.06 -9.77 -8.08
N LYS A 162 14.97 -9.42 -8.78
CA LYS A 162 14.89 -9.56 -10.24
C LYS A 162 15.89 -8.67 -10.99
N ASN A 163 16.11 -7.45 -10.50
CA ASN A 163 16.92 -6.45 -11.18
C ASN A 163 18.43 -6.60 -10.97
N VAL A 164 18.88 -7.39 -9.99
CA VAL A 164 20.32 -7.63 -9.79
C VAL A 164 20.91 -8.54 -10.88
N GLY A 165 20.07 -9.16 -11.74
CA GLY A 165 20.53 -9.92 -12.91
C GLY A 165 21.38 -11.13 -12.57
N ASP A 166 21.77 -11.91 -13.59
CA ASP A 166 22.58 -13.13 -13.51
C ASP A 166 24.04 -12.83 -13.12
N ASP A 167 24.21 -12.18 -11.97
CA ASP A 167 25.48 -12.04 -11.27
C ASP A 167 25.94 -13.48 -10.95
N GLU A 168 27.12 -13.91 -11.40
CA GLU A 168 27.68 -15.28 -11.27
C GLU A 168 27.82 -15.78 -9.80
N ARG A 169 27.26 -15.04 -8.85
CA ARG A 169 27.12 -15.37 -7.45
C ARG A 169 26.23 -16.58 -7.28
N THR A 170 26.61 -17.43 -6.32
CA THR A 170 25.71 -18.47 -5.83
C THR A 170 24.41 -17.83 -5.31
N PRO A 171 23.25 -18.52 -5.43
CA PRO A 171 21.95 -17.98 -5.03
C PRO A 171 21.94 -17.39 -3.60
N ASP A 172 22.65 -18.02 -2.67
CA ASP A 172 22.72 -17.55 -1.27
C ASP A 172 23.54 -16.25 -1.11
N LYS A 173 24.61 -16.07 -1.90
CA LYS A 173 25.38 -14.82 -1.92
C LYS A 173 24.59 -13.71 -2.59
N HIS A 174 23.85 -14.05 -3.65
CA HIS A 174 22.94 -13.13 -4.33
C HIS A 174 21.85 -12.62 -3.38
N ILE A 175 21.15 -13.53 -2.69
CA ILE A 175 20.13 -13.18 -1.68
C ILE A 175 20.72 -12.28 -0.58
N SER A 176 21.91 -12.60 -0.08
CA SER A 176 22.55 -11.80 0.98
C SER A 176 22.87 -10.37 0.50
N HIS A 177 23.31 -10.21 -0.75
CA HIS A 177 23.57 -8.91 -1.35
C HIS A 177 22.29 -8.09 -1.54
N VAL A 178 21.23 -8.72 -2.07
CA VAL A 178 19.90 -8.09 -2.24
C VAL A 178 19.35 -7.63 -0.89
N ILE A 179 19.47 -8.45 0.15
CA ILE A 179 18.99 -8.11 1.49
C ILE A 179 19.77 -6.94 2.07
N GLN A 180 21.09 -6.91 1.91
CA GLN A 180 21.89 -5.77 2.38
C GLN A 180 21.44 -4.47 1.71
N ARG A 181 21.31 -4.49 0.37
CA ARG A 181 20.82 -3.34 -0.40
C ARG A 181 19.42 -2.91 0.03
N PHE A 182 18.53 -3.88 0.24
CA PHE A 182 17.18 -3.61 0.72
C PHE A 182 17.18 -2.98 2.11
N VAL A 183 18.02 -3.43 3.03
CA VAL A 183 18.14 -2.82 4.37
C VAL A 183 18.69 -1.39 4.27
N ASP A 184 19.65 -1.15 3.39
CA ASP A 184 20.24 0.18 3.20
C ASP A 184 19.21 1.17 2.60
N GLU A 185 18.37 0.72 1.66
CA GLU A 185 17.38 1.57 0.98
C GLU A 185 16.03 1.67 1.71
N PHE A 186 15.57 0.57 2.32
CA PHE A 186 14.21 0.43 2.89
C PHE A 186 14.19 0.03 4.37
N GLY A 187 15.33 -0.01 5.06
CA GLY A 187 15.42 -0.48 6.44
C GLY A 187 14.50 0.24 7.43
N MET A 188 14.16 1.51 7.15
CA MET A 188 13.20 2.28 7.95
C MET A 188 11.74 1.80 7.83
N TYR A 189 11.40 1.09 6.77
CA TYR A 189 10.06 0.52 6.53
C TYR A 189 9.96 -0.93 7.01
N ALA A 190 11.01 -1.47 7.63
CA ALA A 190 11.06 -2.87 8.01
C ALA A 190 10.04 -3.24 9.09
N GLU A 191 9.39 -2.26 9.73
CA GLU A 191 8.26 -2.49 10.64
C GLU A 191 7.03 -3.09 9.96
N TYR A 192 6.83 -2.84 8.67
CA TYR A 192 5.81 -3.51 7.86
C TYR A 192 6.07 -5.00 7.69
N LEU A 193 7.32 -5.44 7.88
CA LEU A 193 7.70 -6.85 7.77
C LEU A 193 7.53 -7.61 9.10
N SER A 194 6.52 -7.23 9.90
CA SER A 194 6.11 -7.98 11.07
C SER A 194 5.65 -9.38 10.66
N LYS A 195 5.85 -10.38 11.52
CA LYS A 195 5.58 -11.79 11.16
C LYS A 195 4.14 -12.05 10.74
N GLU A 196 3.18 -11.38 11.36
CA GLU A 196 1.75 -11.61 11.15
C GLU A 196 1.36 -11.13 9.74
N ASN A 197 1.62 -9.86 9.41
CA ASN A 197 1.26 -9.28 8.11
C ASN A 197 1.96 -9.97 6.93
N VAL A 198 3.19 -10.43 7.14
CA VAL A 198 4.02 -11.04 6.11
C VAL A 198 3.55 -12.44 5.73
N ILE A 199 3.09 -13.26 6.69
CA ILE A 199 2.63 -14.62 6.40
C ILE A 199 1.40 -14.57 5.49
N ASP A 200 0.40 -13.80 5.87
CA ASP A 200 -0.86 -13.67 5.12
C ASP A 200 -0.60 -13.16 3.69
N THR A 201 0.29 -12.17 3.56
CA THR A 201 0.65 -11.63 2.25
C THR A 201 1.44 -12.62 1.39
N LEU A 202 2.35 -13.41 1.97
CA LEU A 202 3.18 -14.38 1.24
C LEU A 202 2.39 -15.62 0.79
N GLU A 203 1.47 -16.13 1.62
CA GLU A 203 0.61 -17.27 1.25
C GLU A 203 -0.19 -16.98 -0.02
N VAL A 204 -0.55 -15.71 -0.22
CA VAL A 204 -1.31 -15.22 -1.35
C VAL A 204 -0.44 -14.89 -2.57
N ILE A 205 0.85 -14.53 -2.37
CA ILE A 205 1.80 -14.26 -3.47
C ILE A 205 2.40 -15.55 -4.05
N GLN A 206 2.58 -16.59 -3.23
CA GLN A 206 3.12 -17.91 -3.63
C GLN A 206 4.48 -17.84 -4.35
N ASP A 207 5.43 -17.07 -3.80
CA ASP A 207 6.79 -16.91 -4.36
C ASP A 207 7.85 -17.47 -3.39
N ALA A 208 8.38 -18.64 -3.73
CA ALA A 208 9.31 -19.39 -2.87
C ALA A 208 10.64 -18.67 -2.64
N GLU A 209 11.13 -17.90 -3.61
CA GLU A 209 12.35 -17.10 -3.46
C GLU A 209 12.09 -15.89 -2.56
N LEU A 210 10.94 -15.24 -2.73
CA LEU A 210 10.53 -14.15 -1.84
C LEU A 210 10.40 -14.63 -0.39
N GLU A 211 9.79 -15.79 -0.16
CA GLU A 211 9.75 -16.41 1.16
C GLU A 211 11.15 -16.63 1.76
N LYS A 212 12.09 -17.12 0.95
CA LYS A 212 13.47 -17.37 1.36
C LYS A 212 14.16 -16.05 1.74
N MET A 213 14.01 -15.01 0.92
CA MET A 213 14.55 -13.68 1.20
C MET A 213 13.99 -13.09 2.50
N VAL A 214 12.67 -13.17 2.70
CA VAL A 214 12.00 -12.71 3.94
C VAL A 214 12.51 -13.46 5.17
N LYS A 215 12.69 -14.79 5.08
CA LYS A 215 13.25 -15.61 6.17
C LYS A 215 14.67 -15.15 6.54
N VAL A 216 15.50 -14.80 5.57
CA VAL A 216 16.87 -14.30 5.81
C VAL A 216 16.85 -12.87 6.37
N LEU A 217 16.02 -11.99 5.80
CA LEU A 217 15.85 -10.61 6.25
C LEU A 217 15.37 -10.54 7.71
N THR A 218 14.38 -11.36 8.07
CA THR A 218 13.89 -11.46 9.46
C THR A 218 14.99 -11.90 10.44
N LYS A 219 15.88 -12.81 10.01
CA LYS A 219 17.05 -13.22 10.82
C LYS A 219 18.05 -12.07 10.97
N HIS A 220 18.28 -11.30 9.91
CA HIS A 220 19.18 -10.15 9.90
C HIS A 220 18.69 -9.08 10.88
N MET A 221 17.43 -8.66 10.76
CA MET A 221 16.83 -7.64 11.62
C MET A 221 16.83 -8.02 13.11
N LYS A 222 16.60 -9.31 13.42
CA LYS A 222 16.70 -9.80 14.81
C LYS A 222 18.11 -9.68 15.37
N ARG A 223 19.14 -9.95 14.58
CA ARG A 223 20.55 -9.84 15.01
C ARG A 223 20.94 -8.39 15.27
N ASP A 224 20.49 -7.47 14.42
CA ASP A 224 20.82 -6.05 14.57
C ASP A 224 20.11 -5.40 15.77
N ARG A 225 18.84 -5.74 16.01
CA ARG A 225 18.11 -5.32 17.22
C ARG A 225 18.75 -5.83 18.52
N ILE A 226 19.38 -6.99 18.50
CA ILE A 226 20.11 -7.54 19.67
C ILE A 226 21.42 -6.79 19.89
N LYS A 227 22.12 -6.39 18.83
CA LYS A 227 23.36 -5.61 18.91
C LYS A 227 23.12 -4.16 19.36
N SER A 228 22.04 -3.52 18.93
CA SER A 228 21.72 -2.12 19.30
C SER A 228 21.25 -1.95 20.75
N ARG A 229 20.96 -3.05 21.47
CA ARG A 229 20.54 -3.06 22.88
C ARG A 229 21.69 -3.39 23.84
N ARG A 230 22.90 -3.61 23.34
CA ARG A 230 24.13 -3.80 24.11
C ARG A 230 24.99 -2.55 24.02
#